data_AF-W4QJV2-F1
#
_entry.id   AF-W4QJV2-F1
#
_cell.length_a   1.000
_cell.length_b   1.000
_cell.length_c   1.000
_cell.angle_alpha   90.00
_cell.angle_beta   90.00
_cell.angle_gamma   90.00
#
_symmetry.space_group_name_H-M   'P 1'
#
loop_
_entity.id
_entity.type
_entity.pdbx_description
1 polymer ?
#
loop_
_entity_poly.entity_id
_entity_poly.type
_entity_poly.pdbx_seq_one_letter_code
_entity_poly.pdbx_strand_id
1 'polypeptide(L)'
;MGISFFYMVVIWGMGLLDDIYGEGYPKGLKGHLRYFRKEHRLTTGLLKGMTTVVAAGILVWQWQQLWYEAVIAFWLLVSFPHVMNLFDTRPLRVLKVTMIIAGILLVSLSFDFPLIIMVGMVLFIWLLMEGNKWAMLGDNGSTLVGAMIALAVTHISPLSTQVIMSMTTAFFIWYAERASFSAVIEKVRVLKALDQLGIKKG
;
A
#
# COMPACT_ATOMS: atom_id res chain seq x y z
N MET A 1 3.07 18.19 -9.72
CA MET A 1 2.63 16.93 -10.39
C MET A 1 3.80 16.06 -10.85
N GLY A 2 4.82 16.58 -11.56
CA GLY A 2 5.89 15.74 -12.13
C GLY A 2 6.64 14.84 -11.14
N ILE A 3 6.99 15.36 -9.95
CA ILE A 3 7.78 14.59 -8.97
C ILE A 3 6.97 13.53 -8.22
N SER A 4 5.69 13.78 -7.95
CA SER A 4 4.77 12.77 -7.38
C SER A 4 4.51 11.64 -8.39
N PHE A 5 4.43 11.96 -9.68
CA PHE A 5 4.34 10.95 -10.74
C PHE A 5 5.60 10.10 -10.84
N PHE A 6 6.79 10.74 -10.79
CA PHE A 6 8.06 10.02 -10.75
C PHE A 6 8.13 9.06 -9.56
N TYR A 7 7.74 9.51 -8.37
CA TYR A 7 7.62 8.66 -7.18
C TYR A 7 6.75 7.43 -7.46
N MET A 8 5.53 7.61 -7.97
CA MET A 8 4.63 6.49 -8.29
C MET A 8 5.23 5.50 -9.30
N VAL A 9 5.87 5.99 -10.37
CA VAL A 9 6.52 5.13 -11.38
C VAL A 9 7.66 4.32 -10.76
N VAL A 10 8.47 4.93 -9.90
CA VAL A 10 9.56 4.25 -9.19
C VAL A 10 9.01 3.16 -8.27
N ILE A 11 7.99 3.46 -7.46
CA ILE A 11 7.38 2.47 -6.56
C ILE A 11 6.78 1.29 -7.35
N TRP A 12 6.00 1.59 -8.39
CA TRP A 12 5.41 0.57 -9.25
C TRP A 12 6.48 -0.29 -9.92
N GLY A 13 7.53 0.32 -10.49
CA GLY A 13 8.62 -0.39 -11.14
C GLY A 13 9.39 -1.29 -10.19
N MET A 14 9.62 -0.85 -8.95
CA MET A 14 10.26 -1.67 -7.93
C MET A 14 9.40 -2.84 -7.47
N GLY A 15 8.09 -2.65 -7.35
CA GLY A 15 7.18 -3.77 -7.10
C GLY A 15 7.12 -4.75 -8.27
N LEU A 16 7.21 -4.26 -9.52
CA LEU A 16 7.26 -5.12 -10.71
C LEU A 16 8.55 -5.95 -10.77
N LEU A 17 9.68 -5.35 -10.41
CA LEU A 17 10.95 -6.08 -10.29
C LEU A 17 10.88 -7.17 -9.21
N ASP A 18 10.17 -6.91 -8.11
CA ASP A 18 9.94 -7.90 -7.06
C ASP A 18 8.98 -9.02 -7.52
N ASP A 19 7.96 -8.69 -8.32
CA ASP A 19 7.06 -9.71 -8.90
C ASP A 19 7.80 -10.63 -9.92
N ILE A 20 8.75 -10.09 -10.68
CA ILE A 20 9.51 -10.85 -11.70
C ILE A 20 10.67 -11.63 -11.10
N TYR A 21 11.44 -11.02 -10.19
CA TYR A 21 12.70 -11.55 -9.69
C TYR A 21 12.67 -11.93 -8.20
N GLY A 22 11.53 -11.71 -7.52
CA GLY A 22 11.39 -11.98 -6.10
C GLY A 22 11.53 -13.45 -5.75
N GLU A 23 12.37 -13.73 -4.76
CA GLU A 23 12.52 -15.07 -4.22
C GLU A 23 11.52 -15.32 -3.08
N GLY A 24 11.01 -16.55 -2.94
CA GLY A 24 10.04 -16.90 -1.90
C GLY A 24 10.58 -16.83 -0.45
N TYR A 25 11.89 -16.67 -0.29
CA TYR A 25 12.61 -16.51 0.98
C TYR A 25 13.79 -15.55 0.80
N PRO A 26 14.14 -14.74 1.81
CA PRO A 26 13.50 -14.54 3.12
C PRO A 26 12.20 -13.72 3.02
N LYS A 27 11.30 -13.87 4.00
CA LYS A 27 10.07 -13.07 4.11
C LYS A 27 10.14 -12.09 5.28
N GLY A 28 9.51 -10.93 5.10
CA GLY A 28 9.35 -9.90 6.13
C GLY A 28 10.62 -9.07 6.36
N LEU A 29 10.44 -7.87 6.91
CA LEU A 29 11.51 -6.86 7.02
C LEU A 29 12.74 -7.39 7.76
N LYS A 30 12.54 -7.98 8.96
CA LYS A 30 13.61 -8.61 9.75
C LYS A 30 14.28 -9.78 9.03
N GLY A 31 13.53 -10.52 8.21
CA GLY A 31 14.05 -11.63 7.42
C GLY A 31 15.05 -11.14 6.38
N HIS A 32 14.67 -10.13 5.59
CA HIS A 32 15.54 -9.50 4.59
C HIS A 32 16.78 -8.86 5.23
N LEU A 33 16.62 -8.12 6.32
CA LEU A 33 17.75 -7.50 7.04
C LEU A 33 18.72 -8.54 7.62
N ARG A 34 18.20 -9.62 8.20
CA ARG A 34 19.04 -10.69 8.76
C ARG A 34 19.75 -11.47 7.66
N TYR A 35 19.08 -11.72 6.54
CA TYR A 35 19.67 -12.39 5.39
C TYR A 35 20.77 -11.54 4.77
N PHE A 36 20.52 -10.24 4.56
CA PHE A 36 21.55 -9.31 4.10
C PHE A 36 22.76 -9.28 5.04
N ARG A 37 22.54 -9.20 6.36
CA ARG A 37 23.63 -9.19 7.34
C ARG A 37 24.45 -10.49 7.37
N LYS A 38 23.85 -11.64 7.03
CA LYS A 38 24.51 -12.94 7.04
C LYS A 38 25.18 -13.25 5.70
N GLU A 39 24.40 -13.19 4.64
CA GLU A 39 24.77 -13.65 3.30
C GLU A 39 25.35 -12.53 2.42
N HIS A 40 25.27 -11.26 2.87
CA HIS A 40 25.70 -10.07 2.12
C HIS A 40 25.00 -9.91 0.76
N ARG A 41 23.84 -10.55 0.58
CA ARG A 41 23.02 -10.51 -0.64
C ARG A 41 21.82 -9.58 -0.45
N LEU A 42 21.68 -8.63 -1.37
CA LEU A 42 20.52 -7.75 -1.45
C LEU A 42 19.36 -8.51 -2.10
N THR A 43 18.26 -8.66 -1.37
CA THR A 43 17.01 -9.19 -1.90
C THR A 43 16.23 -8.07 -2.60
N THR A 44 15.44 -8.42 -3.62
CA THR A 44 14.54 -7.50 -4.33
C THR A 44 13.60 -6.75 -3.38
N GLY A 45 13.02 -7.42 -2.37
CA GLY A 45 12.19 -6.78 -1.35
C GLY A 45 12.90 -5.73 -0.49
N LEU A 46 14.20 -5.90 -0.22
CA LEU A 46 15.01 -4.92 0.50
C LEU A 46 15.33 -3.71 -0.40
N LEU A 47 15.69 -3.98 -1.66
CA LEU A 47 15.93 -2.94 -2.66
C LEU A 47 14.67 -2.11 -2.89
N LYS A 48 13.49 -2.77 -2.96
CA LYS A 48 12.17 -2.14 -3.03
C LYS A 48 11.98 -1.18 -1.85
N GLY A 49 12.16 -1.67 -0.62
CA GLY A 49 12.02 -0.85 0.59
C GLY A 49 12.99 0.35 0.65
N MET A 50 14.26 0.15 0.31
CA MET A 50 15.26 1.22 0.27
C MET A 50 14.91 2.28 -0.79
N THR A 51 14.48 1.84 -1.96
CA THR A 51 14.10 2.74 -3.05
C THR A 51 12.87 3.56 -2.67
N THR A 52 11.88 2.95 -2.02
CA THR A 52 10.71 3.65 -1.47
C THR A 52 11.14 4.75 -0.49
N VAL A 53 12.05 4.42 0.45
CA VAL A 53 12.57 5.39 1.43
C VAL A 53 13.27 6.56 0.75
N VAL A 54 14.17 6.30 -0.20
CA VAL A 54 14.90 7.35 -0.92
C VAL A 54 13.93 8.22 -1.74
N ALA A 55 13.02 7.60 -2.50
CA ALA A 55 12.08 8.32 -3.34
C ALA A 55 11.11 9.19 -2.51
N ALA A 56 10.62 8.67 -1.38
CA ALA A 56 9.80 9.44 -0.44
C ALA A 56 10.57 10.62 0.17
N GLY A 57 11.84 10.42 0.55
CA GLY A 57 12.69 11.48 1.09
C GLY A 57 12.93 12.61 0.11
N ILE A 58 13.25 12.28 -1.16
CA ILE A 58 13.39 13.28 -2.24
C ILE A 58 12.09 14.05 -2.43
N LEU A 59 10.95 13.35 -2.45
CA LEU A 59 9.64 13.97 -2.66
C LEU A 59 9.31 14.97 -1.54
N VAL A 60 9.47 14.56 -0.29
CA VAL A 60 9.18 15.39 0.89
C VAL A 60 10.12 16.59 0.97
N TRP A 61 11.42 16.38 0.67
CA TRP A 61 12.38 17.49 0.60
C TRP A 61 11.90 18.57 -0.38
N GLN A 62 11.38 18.17 -1.53
CA GLN A 62 10.91 19.08 -2.57
C GLN A 62 9.62 19.82 -2.19
N TRP A 63 8.83 19.28 -1.27
CA TRP A 63 7.61 19.96 -0.79
C TRP A 63 7.90 21.14 0.14
N GLN A 64 9.11 21.25 0.70
CA GLN A 64 9.54 22.39 1.54
C GLN A 64 8.56 22.69 2.70
N GLN A 65 7.96 21.65 3.28
CA GLN A 65 7.03 21.75 4.40
C GLN A 65 7.74 21.98 5.74
N LEU A 66 6.96 22.30 6.77
CA LEU A 66 7.44 22.33 8.15
C LEU A 66 7.95 20.95 8.55
N TRP A 67 8.98 20.90 9.40
CA TRP A 67 9.69 19.66 9.72
C TRP A 67 8.79 18.54 10.24
N TYR A 68 7.76 18.87 11.04
CA TYR A 68 6.84 17.87 11.59
C TYR A 68 5.86 17.34 10.54
N GLU A 69 5.40 18.18 9.60
CA GLU A 69 4.57 17.77 8.47
C GLU A 69 5.38 16.89 7.52
N ALA A 70 6.63 17.27 7.25
CA ALA A 70 7.57 16.51 6.44
C ALA A 70 7.82 15.10 7.02
N VAL A 71 8.00 14.98 8.35
CA VAL A 71 8.19 13.67 9.01
C VAL A 71 6.95 12.78 8.85
N ILE A 72 5.75 13.34 9.04
CA ILE A 72 4.49 12.60 8.91
C ILE A 72 4.27 12.19 7.46
N ALA A 73 4.44 13.11 6.51
CA ALA A 73 4.34 12.86 5.08
C ALA A 73 5.31 11.76 4.63
N PHE A 74 6.58 11.85 5.05
CA PHE A 74 7.59 10.84 4.77
C PHE A 74 7.18 9.47 5.31
N TRP A 75 6.72 9.41 6.55
CA TRP A 75 6.24 8.16 7.15
C TRP A 75 5.07 7.58 6.35
N LEU A 76 4.08 8.39 5.96
CA LEU A 76 2.94 7.92 5.17
C LEU A 76 3.36 7.39 3.80
N LEU A 77 4.24 8.13 3.11
CA LEU A 77 4.77 7.74 1.80
C LEU A 77 5.52 6.41 1.88
N VAL A 78 6.28 6.15 2.94
CA VAL A 78 6.97 4.87 3.11
C VAL A 78 6.05 3.74 3.59
N SER A 79 5.18 4.03 4.56
CA SER A 79 4.42 3.01 5.29
C SER A 79 3.20 2.49 4.53
N PHE A 80 2.48 3.33 3.78
CA PHE A 80 1.31 2.87 3.02
C PHE A 80 1.64 1.87 1.91
N PRO A 81 2.65 2.08 1.03
CA PRO A 81 3.07 1.06 0.07
C PRO A 81 3.38 -0.27 0.74
N HIS A 82 4.10 -0.23 1.88
CA HIS A 82 4.43 -1.44 2.62
C HIS A 82 3.19 -2.12 3.21
N VAL A 83 2.28 -1.36 3.83
CA VAL A 83 1.05 -1.88 4.43
C VAL A 83 0.12 -2.48 3.37
N MET A 84 -0.04 -1.84 2.22
CA MET A 84 -0.86 -2.40 1.14
C MET A 84 -0.28 -3.70 0.60
N ASN A 85 1.05 -3.79 0.48
CA ASN A 85 1.74 -5.04 0.13
C ASN A 85 1.52 -6.13 1.19
N LEU A 86 1.39 -5.78 2.48
CA LEU A 86 1.07 -6.76 3.54
C LEU A 86 -0.38 -7.27 3.45
N PHE A 87 -1.30 -6.44 2.96
CA PHE A 87 -2.68 -6.84 2.73
C PHE A 87 -2.86 -7.66 1.45
N ASP A 88 -1.95 -7.56 0.47
CA ASP A 88 -2.00 -8.28 -0.80
C ASP A 88 -1.62 -9.76 -0.70
N THR A 89 -2.32 -10.47 0.17
CA THR A 89 -2.13 -11.90 0.43
C THR A 89 -3.31 -12.74 -0.02
N ARG A 90 -4.45 -12.10 -0.33
CA ARG A 90 -5.67 -12.72 -0.85
C ARG A 90 -6.40 -11.75 -1.76
N PRO A 91 -7.19 -12.27 -2.72
CA PRO A 91 -7.97 -11.43 -3.63
C PRO A 91 -8.87 -10.43 -2.88
N LEU A 92 -8.99 -9.24 -3.46
CA LEU A 92 -9.83 -8.11 -3.08
C LEU A 92 -9.49 -7.42 -1.76
N ARG A 93 -8.45 -7.84 -1.03
CA ARG A 93 -8.08 -7.18 0.24
C ARG A 93 -7.63 -5.74 0.02
N VAL A 94 -6.69 -5.53 -0.89
CA VAL A 94 -6.18 -4.19 -1.20
C VAL A 94 -7.31 -3.32 -1.76
N LEU A 95 -8.17 -3.85 -2.64
CA LEU A 95 -9.33 -3.14 -3.15
C LEU A 95 -10.26 -2.68 -2.02
N LYS A 96 -10.59 -3.56 -1.07
CA LYS A 96 -11.48 -3.24 0.06
C LYS A 96 -10.89 -2.15 0.95
N VAL A 97 -9.61 -2.26 1.30
CA VAL A 97 -8.93 -1.21 2.09
C VAL A 97 -8.91 0.11 1.33
N THR A 98 -8.65 0.07 0.02
CA THR A 98 -8.67 1.25 -0.86
C THR A 98 -10.04 1.90 -0.90
N MET A 99 -11.12 1.12 -1.05
CA MET A 99 -12.49 1.65 -1.06
C MET A 99 -12.87 2.28 0.29
N ILE A 100 -12.45 1.69 1.41
CA ILE A 100 -12.71 2.26 2.74
C ILE A 100 -12.01 3.61 2.89
N ILE A 101 -10.72 3.69 2.55
CA ILE A 101 -9.95 4.93 2.67
C ILE A 101 -10.48 5.98 1.68
N ALA A 102 -10.76 5.60 0.43
CA ALA A 102 -11.37 6.48 -0.54
C ALA A 102 -12.71 7.02 -0.02
N GLY A 103 -13.59 6.17 0.50
CA GLY A 103 -14.87 6.58 1.09
C GLY A 103 -14.72 7.63 2.19
N ILE A 104 -13.70 7.50 3.06
CA ILE A 104 -13.39 8.50 4.11
C ILE A 104 -12.94 9.83 3.48
N LEU A 105 -12.09 9.78 2.45
CA LEU A 105 -11.58 10.98 1.76
C LEU A 105 -12.66 11.67 0.90
N LEU A 106 -13.59 10.91 0.32
CA LEU A 106 -14.66 11.41 -0.55
C LEU A 106 -15.62 12.35 0.20
N VAL A 107 -15.81 12.17 1.51
CA VAL A 107 -16.70 13.03 2.32
C VAL A 107 -16.24 14.49 2.33
N SER A 108 -14.97 14.75 2.04
CA SER A 108 -14.36 16.08 2.13
C SER A 108 -14.12 16.76 0.78
N LEU A 109 -14.51 16.14 -0.34
CA LEU A 109 -14.14 16.61 -1.67
C LEU A 109 -15.31 16.61 -2.65
N SER A 110 -15.35 17.65 -3.49
CA SER A 110 -16.18 17.69 -4.68
C SER A 110 -15.39 17.13 -5.86
N PHE A 111 -15.94 16.13 -6.55
CA PHE A 111 -15.31 15.53 -7.72
C PHE A 111 -16.14 15.76 -8.96
N ASP A 112 -15.45 15.91 -10.09
CA ASP A 112 -16.09 15.94 -11.39
C ASP A 112 -16.71 14.56 -11.70
N PHE A 113 -17.97 14.56 -12.15
CA PHE A 113 -18.71 13.34 -12.47
C PHE A 113 -17.96 12.40 -13.46
N PRO A 114 -17.29 12.91 -14.51
CA PRO A 114 -16.49 12.05 -15.40
C PRO A 114 -15.33 11.35 -14.69
N LEU A 115 -14.68 12.00 -13.72
CA LEU A 115 -13.58 11.41 -12.95
C LEU A 115 -14.08 10.28 -12.06
N ILE A 116 -15.24 10.46 -11.42
CA ILE A 116 -15.90 9.41 -10.61
C ILE A 116 -16.21 8.19 -11.49
N ILE A 117 -16.76 8.39 -12.69
CA ILE A 117 -17.04 7.29 -13.62
C ILE A 117 -15.75 6.57 -14.00
N MET A 118 -14.71 7.30 -14.38
CA MET A 118 -13.42 6.71 -14.80
C MET A 118 -12.81 5.86 -13.68
N VAL A 119 -12.73 6.39 -12.45
CA VAL A 119 -12.20 5.66 -11.30
C VAL A 119 -13.10 4.46 -10.97
N GLY A 120 -14.42 4.64 -11.00
CA GLY A 120 -15.39 3.57 -10.78
C GLY A 120 -15.23 2.41 -11.76
N MET A 121 -14.97 2.70 -13.05
CA MET A 121 -14.71 1.68 -14.07
C MET A 121 -13.43 0.89 -13.76
N VAL A 122 -12.34 1.56 -13.38
CA VAL A 122 -11.08 0.89 -13.02
C VAL A 122 -11.27 -0.02 -11.81
N LEU A 123 -11.94 0.47 -10.76
CA LEU A 123 -12.24 -0.32 -9.55
C LEU A 123 -13.15 -1.52 -9.86
N PHE A 124 -14.12 -1.34 -10.78
CA PHE A 124 -15.01 -2.42 -11.19
C PHE A 124 -14.29 -3.51 -11.98
N ILE A 125 -13.41 -3.14 -12.92
CA ILE A 125 -12.57 -4.10 -13.66
C ILE A 125 -11.68 -4.86 -12.67
N TRP A 126 -11.03 -4.17 -11.74
CA TRP A 126 -10.21 -4.79 -10.72
C TRP A 126 -11.02 -5.78 -9.85
N LEU A 127 -12.21 -5.38 -9.40
CA LEU A 127 -13.13 -6.26 -8.67
C LEU A 127 -13.45 -7.54 -9.45
N LEU A 128 -13.73 -7.43 -10.75
CA LEU A 128 -14.03 -8.59 -11.59
C LEU A 128 -12.82 -9.52 -11.77
N MET A 129 -11.64 -8.95 -12.01
CA MET A 129 -10.42 -9.74 -12.25
C MET A 129 -10.01 -10.53 -11.01
N GLU A 130 -9.93 -9.86 -9.85
CA GLU A 130 -9.55 -10.52 -8.59
C GLU A 130 -10.69 -11.35 -7.99
N GLY A 131 -11.93 -10.89 -8.10
CA GLY A 131 -13.10 -11.61 -7.59
C GLY A 131 -13.29 -12.97 -8.28
N ASN A 132 -13.00 -13.05 -9.58
CA ASN A 132 -12.97 -14.32 -10.32
C ASN A 132 -11.64 -15.08 -10.22
N LYS A 133 -10.65 -14.55 -9.48
CA LYS A 133 -9.31 -15.13 -9.31
C LYS A 133 -8.55 -15.30 -10.64
N TRP A 134 -8.81 -14.45 -11.62
CA TRP A 134 -8.07 -14.45 -12.89
C TRP A 134 -6.70 -13.80 -12.76
N ALA A 135 -6.57 -12.83 -11.85
CA ALA A 135 -5.34 -12.15 -11.54
C ALA A 135 -5.29 -11.78 -10.05
N MET A 136 -4.10 -11.41 -9.59
CA MET A 136 -3.88 -10.66 -8.35
C MET A 136 -3.12 -9.38 -8.69
N LEU A 137 -3.32 -8.34 -7.89
CA LEU A 137 -2.66 -7.05 -8.07
C LEU A 137 -1.12 -7.15 -8.03
N GLY A 138 -0.59 -8.00 -7.17
CA GLY A 138 0.85 -8.22 -7.01
C GLY A 138 1.55 -7.08 -6.25
N ASP A 139 2.85 -7.24 -6.04
CA ASP A 139 3.65 -6.26 -5.30
C ASP A 139 3.74 -4.94 -6.09
N ASN A 140 3.75 -4.97 -7.43
CA ASN A 140 3.71 -3.76 -8.26
C ASN A 140 2.47 -2.90 -7.99
N GLY A 141 1.28 -3.49 -8.04
CA GLY A 141 0.06 -2.72 -7.96
C GLY A 141 -0.29 -2.39 -6.51
N SER A 142 -0.03 -3.29 -5.56
CA SER A 142 -0.34 -3.05 -4.15
C SER A 142 0.50 -1.92 -3.57
N THR A 143 1.80 -1.88 -3.88
CA THR A 143 2.68 -0.78 -3.46
C THR A 143 2.32 0.54 -4.14
N LEU A 144 1.96 0.50 -5.44
CA LEU A 144 1.49 1.68 -6.17
C LEU A 144 0.18 2.24 -5.58
N VAL A 145 -0.78 1.39 -5.26
CA VAL A 145 -2.03 1.80 -4.60
C VAL A 145 -1.76 2.43 -3.25
N GLY A 146 -0.84 1.85 -2.46
CA GLY A 146 -0.38 2.47 -1.21
C GLY A 146 0.26 3.84 -1.43
N ALA A 147 1.09 4.00 -2.48
CA ALA A 147 1.69 5.27 -2.83
C ALA A 147 0.64 6.34 -3.22
N MET A 148 -0.36 5.96 -4.02
CA MET A 148 -1.47 6.85 -4.39
C MET A 148 -2.29 7.28 -3.17
N ILE A 149 -2.58 6.36 -2.25
CA ILE A 149 -3.29 6.66 -1.01
C ILE A 149 -2.47 7.60 -0.12
N ALA A 150 -1.17 7.35 0.03
CA ALA A 150 -0.28 8.23 0.79
C ALA A 150 -0.31 9.66 0.24
N LEU A 151 -0.14 9.81 -1.08
CA LEU A 151 -0.21 11.11 -1.76
C LEU A 151 -1.55 11.79 -1.52
N ALA A 152 -2.66 11.07 -1.71
CA ALA A 152 -4.00 11.60 -1.49
C ALA A 152 -4.19 12.08 -0.04
N VAL A 153 -3.82 11.26 0.94
CA VAL A 153 -3.92 11.62 2.37
C VAL A 153 -3.05 12.83 2.69
N THR A 154 -1.81 12.90 2.18
CA THR A 154 -0.90 14.02 2.45
C THR A 154 -1.36 15.35 1.85
N HIS A 155 -2.07 15.33 0.72
CA HIS A 155 -2.49 16.55 0.02
C HIS A 155 -3.90 17.02 0.39
N ILE A 156 -4.79 16.09 0.77
CA ILE A 156 -6.22 16.38 0.94
C ILE A 156 -6.61 16.45 2.41
N SER A 157 -5.93 15.69 3.28
CA SER A 157 -6.38 15.51 4.66
C SER A 157 -5.69 16.47 5.62
N PRO A 158 -6.38 16.91 6.69
CA PRO A 158 -5.76 17.70 7.75
C PRO A 158 -4.71 16.86 8.49
N LEU A 159 -3.77 17.55 9.13
CA LEU A 159 -2.66 16.91 9.86
C LEU A 159 -3.13 15.88 10.89
N SER A 160 -4.26 16.12 11.57
CA SER A 160 -4.86 15.17 12.52
C SER A 160 -5.15 13.81 11.89
N THR A 161 -5.75 13.80 10.69
CA THR A 161 -6.01 12.57 9.92
C THR A 161 -4.71 11.91 9.49
N GLN A 162 -3.71 12.69 9.07
CA GLN A 162 -2.40 12.15 8.68
C GLN A 162 -1.69 11.48 9.86
N VAL A 163 -1.78 12.04 11.07
CA VAL A 163 -1.27 11.44 12.30
C VAL A 163 -2.00 10.13 12.63
N ILE A 164 -3.34 10.12 12.57
CA ILE A 164 -4.13 8.91 12.82
C ILE A 164 -3.76 7.79 11.83
N MET A 165 -3.65 8.12 10.54
CA MET A 165 -3.22 7.18 9.50
C MET A 165 -1.78 6.69 9.71
N SER A 166 -0.89 7.56 10.19
CA SER A 166 0.50 7.19 10.53
C SER A 166 0.55 6.19 11.68
N MET A 167 -0.23 6.42 12.74
CA MET A 167 -0.35 5.48 13.85
C MET A 167 -0.97 4.15 13.41
N THR A 168 -1.97 4.20 12.53
CA THR A 168 -2.65 3.01 12.00
C THR A 168 -1.71 2.15 11.16
N THR A 169 -0.95 2.77 10.25
CA THR A 169 0.06 2.06 9.44
C THR A 169 1.18 1.49 10.31
N ALA A 170 1.68 2.24 11.30
CA ALA A 170 2.65 1.74 12.27
C ALA A 170 2.14 0.51 13.04
N PHE A 171 0.88 0.54 13.49
CA PHE A 171 0.24 -0.60 14.14
C PHE A 171 0.21 -1.82 13.21
N PHE A 172 -0.20 -1.67 11.95
CA PHE A 172 -0.25 -2.79 11.02
C PHE A 172 1.13 -3.38 10.73
N ILE A 173 2.16 -2.53 10.53
CA ILE A 173 3.54 -2.99 10.33
C ILE A 173 4.02 -3.79 11.54
N TRP A 174 3.84 -3.24 12.75
CA TRP A 174 4.19 -3.92 13.99
C TRP A 174 3.43 -5.25 14.16
N TYR A 175 2.14 -5.28 13.83
CA TYR A 175 1.31 -6.46 13.95
C TYR A 175 1.73 -7.57 12.99
N ALA A 176 2.04 -7.20 11.74
CA ALA A 176 2.44 -8.13 10.69
C ALA A 176 3.73 -8.90 11.01
N GLU A 177 4.63 -8.31 11.82
CA GLU A 177 5.83 -9.00 12.30
C GLU A 177 5.54 -10.09 13.34
N ARG A 178 4.39 -10.02 14.02
CA ARG A 178 4.04 -10.90 15.15
C ARG A 178 3.03 -11.97 14.77
N ALA A 179 2.11 -11.65 13.85
CA ALA A 179 1.00 -12.52 13.50
C ALA A 179 0.57 -12.32 12.04
N SER A 180 -0.03 -13.37 11.48
CA SER A 180 -0.64 -13.31 10.15
C SER A 180 -2.02 -12.65 10.20
N PHE A 181 -2.23 -11.60 9.40
CA PHE A 181 -3.55 -10.98 9.23
C PHE A 181 -4.63 -12.00 8.85
N SER A 182 -4.30 -12.95 7.96
CA SER A 182 -5.22 -14.00 7.55
C SER A 182 -5.70 -14.84 8.73
N ALA A 183 -4.82 -15.15 9.69
CA ALA A 183 -5.19 -15.95 10.86
C ALA A 183 -6.17 -15.21 11.78
N VAL A 184 -6.08 -13.87 11.88
CA VAL A 184 -7.04 -13.06 12.64
C VAL A 184 -8.37 -12.99 11.93
N ILE A 185 -8.34 -12.69 10.63
CA ILE A 185 -9.52 -12.54 9.78
C ILE A 185 -10.33 -13.84 9.80
N GLU A 186 -9.69 -15.00 9.78
CA GLU A 186 -10.36 -16.31 9.84
C GLU A 186 -11.04 -16.61 11.17
N LYS A 187 -10.53 -16.06 12.29
CA LYS A 187 -11.09 -16.27 13.63
C LYS A 187 -12.33 -15.41 13.90
N VAL A 188 -12.42 -14.22 13.30
CA VAL A 188 -13.52 -13.28 13.53
C VAL A 188 -14.56 -13.43 12.42
N ARG A 189 -15.76 -13.93 12.76
CA ARG A 189 -16.83 -14.21 11.77
C ARG A 189 -17.15 -13.02 10.85
N VAL A 190 -17.22 -11.82 11.40
CA VAL A 190 -17.52 -10.59 10.64
C VAL A 190 -16.38 -10.29 9.66
N LEU A 191 -15.13 -10.32 10.11
CA LEU A 191 -13.97 -10.08 9.23
C LEU A 191 -13.87 -11.15 8.15
N LYS A 192 -14.12 -12.42 8.47
CA LYS A 192 -14.15 -13.52 7.51
C LYS A 192 -15.22 -13.32 6.45
N ALA A 193 -16.43 -12.92 6.87
CA ALA A 193 -17.52 -12.64 5.94
C ALA A 193 -17.10 -11.50 4.98
N LEU A 194 -16.59 -10.39 5.52
CA LEU A 194 -16.10 -9.26 4.73
C LEU A 194 -14.96 -9.66 3.78
N ASP A 195 -14.00 -10.49 4.22
CA ASP A 195 -12.89 -11.00 3.41
C ASP A 195 -13.39 -11.84 2.22
N GLN A 196 -14.47 -12.60 2.41
CA GLN A 196 -15.05 -13.47 1.37
C GLN A 196 -16.02 -12.74 0.43
N LEU A 197 -16.53 -11.56 0.79
CA LEU A 197 -17.40 -10.78 -0.10
C LEU A 197 -16.72 -10.46 -1.42
N GLY A 198 -17.46 -10.63 -2.52
CA GLY A 198 -16.98 -10.38 -3.89
C GLY A 198 -16.10 -11.48 -4.49
N ILE A 199 -15.68 -12.47 -3.71
CA ILE A 199 -14.86 -13.58 -4.20
C ILE A 199 -15.77 -14.71 -4.68
N LYS A 200 -15.58 -15.17 -5.91
CA LYS A 200 -16.29 -16.34 -6.45
C LYS A 200 -15.94 -17.58 -5.61
N LYS A 201 -16.98 -18.21 -5.05
CA LYS A 201 -16.85 -19.51 -4.38
C LYS A 201 -16.58 -20.56 -5.46
N GLY A 202 -15.46 -21.27 -5.30
CA GLY A 202 -15.15 -22.45 -6.11
C GLY A 202 -15.93 -23.65 -5.61
#